data_AF-A0A103YFB2-F1
#
_entry.id   AF-A0A103YFB2-F1
#
_cell.length_a   1.000
_cell.length_b   1.000
_cell.length_c   1.000
_cell.angle_alpha   90.00
_cell.angle_beta   90.00
_cell.angle_gamma   90.00
#
_symmetry.space_group_name_H-M   'P 1'
#
loop_
_entity.id
_entity.type
_entity.pdbx_description
1 polymer ?
#
loop_
_entity_poly.entity_id
_entity_poly.type
_entity_poly.pdbx_seq_one_letter_code
_entity_poly.pdbx_strand_id
1 'polypeptide(L)'
;MDSLDDERTTILNVVSDYNRAEDEPSSFTKLPVQWGESESLDNNNSLICLRGTADNGLQKLYKPVKAWKCDLAKAKPEISALSRDNNWIKLLKPRKSFEDMIRTILITMHCLHFFKRKSEASSKSL
;
A
#
# COMPACT_ATOMS: atom_id res chain seq x y z
N MET A 1 12.09 38.38 1.59
CA MET A 1 11.83 37.58 0.38
C MET A 1 11.74 36.15 0.86
N ASP A 2 10.50 35.66 0.94
CA ASP A 2 10.18 34.35 1.50
C ASP A 2 10.75 33.24 0.60
N SER A 3 11.61 32.38 1.16
CA SER A 3 11.97 31.13 0.51
C SER A 3 10.80 30.18 0.69
N LEU A 4 9.98 30.07 -0.35
CA LEU A 4 8.89 29.11 -0.42
C LEU A 4 9.46 27.71 -0.18
N ASP A 5 9.00 27.11 0.91
CA ASP A 5 9.23 25.74 1.33
C ASP A 5 9.04 24.79 0.14
N ASP A 6 10.01 23.89 -0.06
CA ASP A 6 10.00 22.84 -1.06
C ASP A 6 8.96 21.78 -0.64
N GLU A 7 7.68 22.16 -0.72
CA GLU A 7 6.61 21.21 -0.88
C GLU A 7 6.79 20.57 -2.26
N ARG A 8 7.72 19.61 -2.33
CA ARG A 8 7.54 18.42 -3.15
C ARG A 8 6.23 17.81 -2.73
N THR A 9 5.15 18.37 -3.25
CA THR A 9 3.88 17.72 -3.45
C THR A 9 4.21 16.59 -4.42
N THR A 10 4.79 15.49 -3.90
CA THR A 10 4.72 14.20 -4.55
C THR A 10 3.24 14.03 -4.81
N ILE A 11 2.83 14.23 -6.06
CA ILE A 11 1.46 14.06 -6.51
C ILE A 11 1.15 12.63 -6.11
N LEU A 12 0.47 12.48 -4.98
CA LEU A 12 0.06 11.18 -4.48
C LEU A 12 -0.92 10.72 -5.54
N ASN A 13 -0.49 9.77 -6.37
CA ASN A 13 -1.38 9.09 -7.28
C ASN A 13 -2.32 8.27 -6.41
N VAL A 14 -3.41 8.91 -6.01
CA VAL A 14 -4.46 8.33 -5.19
C VAL A 14 -5.38 7.55 -6.09
N VAL A 15 -5.58 6.28 -5.76
CA VAL A 15 -6.37 5.35 -6.58
C VAL A 15 -7.49 4.76 -5.75
N SER A 16 -8.68 4.74 -6.37
CA SER A 16 -9.91 4.15 -5.88
C SER A 16 -10.44 3.10 -6.86
N ASP A 17 -11.46 2.37 -6.42
CA ASP A 17 -12.14 1.30 -7.15
C ASP A 17 -11.17 0.34 -7.86
N TYR A 18 -10.09 -0.02 -7.18
CA TYR A 18 -9.04 -0.83 -7.75
C TYR A 18 -9.30 -2.33 -7.63
N ASN A 19 -8.84 -3.06 -8.64
CA ASN A 19 -8.73 -4.50 -8.67
C ASN A 19 -7.48 -4.90 -9.46
N ARG A 20 -7.23 -6.19 -9.47
CA ARG A 20 -6.29 -6.78 -10.39
C ARG A 20 -6.89 -6.93 -11.79
N ALA A 21 -6.06 -6.82 -12.82
CA ALA A 21 -6.46 -7.17 -14.18
C ALA A 21 -6.79 -8.68 -14.28
N GLU A 22 -7.94 -9.02 -14.84
CA GLU A 22 -8.46 -10.40 -14.88
C GLU A 22 -7.59 -11.35 -15.73
N ASP A 23 -6.82 -10.83 -16.68
CA ASP A 23 -5.96 -11.60 -17.59
C ASP A 23 -4.63 -12.06 -16.97
N GLU A 24 -4.45 -11.90 -15.65
CA GLU A 24 -3.17 -12.13 -15.00
C GLU A 24 -3.34 -13.20 -13.88
N PRO A 25 -2.41 -14.16 -13.69
CA PRO A 25 -2.57 -15.28 -12.73
C PRO A 25 -1.98 -15.11 -11.30
N SER A 26 -1.01 -14.21 -11.10
CA SER A 26 -0.39 -13.80 -9.82
C SER A 26 -1.20 -12.94 -8.81
N SER A 27 -1.76 -13.51 -7.74
CA SER A 27 -2.39 -12.78 -6.61
C SER A 27 -1.55 -11.60 -6.05
N PHE A 28 -2.23 -10.56 -5.54
CA PHE A 28 -1.63 -9.41 -4.83
C PHE A 28 -0.71 -9.83 -3.67
N THR A 29 -1.01 -10.98 -3.05
CA THR A 29 -0.22 -11.59 -1.98
C THR A 29 1.17 -12.08 -2.42
N LYS A 30 1.44 -12.17 -3.72
CA LYS A 30 2.76 -12.55 -4.25
C LYS A 30 3.72 -11.36 -4.32
N LEU A 31 3.22 -10.14 -4.18
CA LEU A 31 4.09 -8.98 -4.13
C LEU A 31 4.78 -8.91 -2.76
N PRO A 32 6.10 -8.63 -2.74
CA PRO A 32 6.80 -8.39 -1.50
C PRO A 32 6.22 -7.19 -0.76
N VAL A 33 6.20 -7.30 0.58
CA VAL A 33 5.87 -6.19 1.48
C VAL A 33 7.15 -5.45 1.79
N GLN A 34 7.18 -4.14 1.56
CA GLN A 34 8.28 -3.28 1.95
C GLN A 34 8.01 -2.70 3.34
N TRP A 35 8.91 -2.99 4.28
CA TRP A 35 8.77 -2.59 5.69
C TRP A 35 9.57 -1.33 6.03
N GLY A 36 10.68 -1.09 5.31
CA GLY A 36 11.58 0.04 5.53
C GLY A 36 11.96 0.77 4.24
N GLU A 37 12.34 2.04 4.36
CA GLU A 37 12.75 2.87 3.21
C GLU A 37 14.07 2.41 2.58
N SER A 38 14.95 1.80 3.37
CA SER A 38 16.26 1.30 2.94
C SER A 38 16.23 -0.15 2.41
N GLU A 39 15.08 -0.80 2.41
CA GLU A 39 14.94 -2.16 1.91
C GLU A 39 15.06 -2.15 0.39
N SER A 40 16.19 -2.63 -0.13
CA SER A 40 16.35 -2.87 -1.55
C SER A 40 15.41 -4.02 -1.92
N LEU A 41 14.27 -3.68 -2.51
CA LEU A 41 13.49 -4.66 -3.24
C LEU A 41 14.37 -5.16 -4.37
N ASP A 42 14.87 -6.39 -4.21
CA ASP A 42 15.46 -7.17 -5.30
C ASP A 42 14.57 -7.01 -6.53
N ASN A 43 15.16 -7.04 -7.72
CA ASN A 43 14.45 -6.91 -8.99
C ASN A 43 13.54 -8.13 -9.20
N ASN A 44 12.50 -8.23 -8.39
CA ASN A 44 11.51 -9.26 -8.40
C ASN A 44 10.76 -9.10 -9.72
N ASN A 45 10.97 -10.07 -10.60
CA ASN A 45 10.28 -10.13 -11.88
C ASN A 45 8.76 -10.33 -11.71
N SER A 46 8.30 -10.62 -10.48
CA SER A 46 6.88 -10.72 -10.15
C SER A 46 6.23 -9.34 -10.15
N LEU A 47 5.61 -9.01 -11.27
CA LEU A 47 4.72 -7.87 -11.39
C LEU A 47 3.28 -8.35 -11.38
N ILE A 48 2.41 -7.49 -10.87
CA ILE A 48 0.98 -7.59 -11.10
C ILE A 48 0.50 -6.27 -11.69
N CYS A 49 -0.54 -6.30 -12.50
CA CYS A 49 -1.15 -5.07 -12.97
C CYS A 49 -2.31 -4.64 -12.07
N LEU A 50 -2.15 -3.46 -11.48
CA LEU A 50 -3.20 -2.75 -10.78
C LEU A 50 -4.09 -2.03 -11.79
N ARG A 51 -5.38 -2.27 -11.73
CA ARG A 51 -6.40 -1.53 -12.47
C ARG A 51 -7.27 -0.77 -11.48
N GLY A 52 -7.63 0.46 -11.77
CA GLY A 52 -8.47 1.25 -10.89
C GLY A 52 -8.89 2.56 -11.52
N THR A 53 -9.33 3.50 -10.70
CA THR A 53 -9.62 4.85 -11.13
C THR A 53 -8.90 5.88 -10.25
N ALA A 54 -8.46 6.96 -10.87
CA ALA A 54 -7.95 8.15 -10.22
C ALA A 54 -8.88 9.34 -10.54
N ASP A 55 -8.64 10.48 -9.89
CA ASP A 55 -9.40 11.72 -10.08
C ASP A 55 -10.92 11.51 -9.97
N ASN A 56 -11.36 10.90 -8.87
CA ASN A 56 -12.78 10.64 -8.59
C ASN A 56 -13.50 9.83 -9.69
N GLY A 57 -12.79 8.96 -10.40
CA GLY A 57 -13.38 8.12 -11.45
C GLY A 57 -13.11 8.61 -12.87
N LEU A 58 -12.56 9.83 -13.04
CA LEU A 58 -12.34 10.43 -14.35
C LEU A 58 -11.21 9.76 -15.13
N GLN A 59 -10.18 9.28 -14.43
CA GLN A 59 -9.03 8.64 -15.06
C GLN A 59 -9.02 7.14 -14.78
N LYS A 60 -8.93 6.32 -15.83
CA LYS A 60 -8.67 4.89 -15.68
C LYS A 60 -7.18 4.69 -15.42
N LEU A 61 -6.85 3.95 -14.37
CA LEU A 61 -5.49 3.55 -14.05
C LEU A 61 -5.26 2.12 -14.52
N TYR A 62 -4.13 1.89 -15.19
CA TYR A 62 -3.56 0.58 -15.46
C TYR A 62 -2.05 0.69 -15.23
N LYS A 63 -1.55 0.15 -14.11
CA LYS A 63 -0.16 0.30 -13.67
C LYS A 63 0.42 -1.02 -13.15
N PRO A 64 1.52 -1.51 -13.74
CA PRO A 64 2.29 -2.60 -13.16
C PRO A 64 2.90 -2.18 -11.82
N VAL A 65 2.73 -3.01 -10.80
CA VAL A 65 3.26 -2.81 -9.45
C VAL A 65 4.12 -4.00 -9.04
N LYS A 66 5.17 -3.72 -8.27
CA LYS A 66 6.23 -4.68 -7.90
C LYS A 66 6.37 -4.93 -6.41
N ALA A 67 5.75 -4.10 -5.58
CA ALA A 67 5.73 -4.24 -4.13
C ALA A 67 4.55 -3.46 -3.54
N TRP A 68 4.34 -3.60 -2.24
CA TRP A 68 3.40 -2.78 -1.48
C TRP A 68 3.91 -2.52 -0.07
N LYS A 69 3.37 -1.51 0.58
CA LYS A 69 3.64 -1.19 1.99
C LYS A 69 2.35 -0.83 2.72
N CYS A 70 2.37 -0.97 4.04
CA CYS A 70 1.33 -0.49 4.92
C CYS A 70 1.93 0.49 5.94
N ASP A 71 1.45 1.73 5.93
CA ASP A 71 1.82 2.72 6.94
C ASP A 71 0.89 2.58 8.16
N LEU A 72 1.49 2.21 9.28
CA LEU A 72 0.82 1.98 10.57
C LEU A 72 1.05 3.12 11.58
N ALA A 73 1.84 4.13 11.22
CA ALA A 73 2.07 5.29 12.09
C ALA A 73 0.83 6.20 12.16
N LYS A 74 -0.03 6.13 11.14
CA LYS A 74 -1.27 6.90 11.02
C LYS A 74 -2.41 6.28 11.81
N ALA A 75 -3.35 7.13 12.26
CA ALA A 75 -4.55 6.68 12.98
C ALA A 75 -5.39 5.66 12.18
N LYS A 76 -5.43 5.82 10.86
CA LYS A 76 -5.99 4.84 9.91
C LYS A 76 -4.84 4.30 9.07
N PRO A 77 -4.62 2.98 9.00
CA PRO A 77 -3.53 2.46 8.19
C PRO A 77 -3.80 2.69 6.72
N GLU A 78 -2.73 2.95 5.99
CA GLU A 78 -2.79 3.26 4.57
C GLU A 78 -1.94 2.25 3.82
N ILE A 79 -2.50 1.68 2.75
CA ILE A 79 -1.77 0.78 1.87
C ILE A 79 -1.32 1.58 0.65
N SER A 80 -0.07 1.38 0.24
CA SER A 80 0.46 1.93 -1.00
C SER A 80 1.13 0.83 -1.82
N ALA A 81 0.96 0.87 -3.14
CA ALA A 81 1.63 -0.02 -4.07
C ALA A 81 2.81 0.71 -4.75
N LEU A 82 3.93 0.02 -4.94
CA LEU A 82 5.09 0.54 -5.65
C LEU A 82 4.97 0.19 -7.13
N SER A 83 4.91 1.19 -7.99
CA SER A 83 4.90 0.98 -9.43
C SER A 83 6.26 0.48 -9.94
N ARG A 84 6.26 -0.08 -11.16
CA ARG A 84 7.51 -0.37 -11.89
C ARG A 84 8.41 0.86 -12.00
N ASP A 85 7.80 2.04 -12.16
CA ASP A 85 8.46 3.34 -12.28
C ASP A 85 8.96 3.91 -10.94
N ASN A 86 8.99 3.11 -9.87
CA ASN A 86 9.38 3.50 -8.51
C ASN A 86 8.52 4.60 -7.87
N ASN A 87 7.28 4.74 -8.31
CA ASN A 87 6.33 5.69 -7.73
C ASN A 87 5.36 4.98 -6.77
N TRP A 88 5.13 5.59 -5.60
CA TRP A 88 4.12 5.10 -4.66
C TRP A 88 2.73 5.54 -5.07
N ILE A 89 1.81 4.58 -5.11
CA ILE A 89 0.40 4.77 -5.46
C ILE A 89 -0.42 4.45 -4.21
N LYS A 90 -1.14 5.43 -3.68
CA LYS A 90 -1.97 5.25 -2.48
C LYS A 90 -3.26 4.54 -2.85
N LEU A 91 -3.59 3.47 -2.14
CA LEU A 91 -4.78 2.66 -2.36
C LEU A 91 -5.85 3.03 -1.33
N LEU A 92 -6.96 3.63 -1.76
CA LEU A 92 -8.03 4.05 -0.85
C LEU A 92 -9.19 3.07 -0.77
N LYS A 93 -9.93 2.92 -1.88
CA LYS A 93 -11.17 2.15 -1.93
C LYS A 93 -10.96 0.92 -2.82
N PRO A 94 -10.74 -0.28 -2.25
CA PRO A 94 -10.72 -1.49 -3.05
C PRO A 94 -12.10 -1.74 -3.66
N ARG A 95 -12.16 -2.42 -4.82
CA ARG A 95 -13.42 -3.02 -5.27
C ARG A 95 -13.87 -4.11 -4.31
N LYS A 96 -15.16 -4.43 -4.32
CA LYS A 96 -15.78 -5.44 -3.43
C LYS A 96 -15.03 -6.79 -3.44
N SER A 97 -14.51 -7.23 -4.58
CA SER A 97 -13.72 -8.47 -4.68
C SER A 97 -12.36 -8.42 -4.00
N PHE A 98 -11.82 -7.23 -3.73
CA PHE A 98 -10.56 -6.99 -3.04
C PHE A 98 -10.75 -6.56 -1.58
N GLU A 99 -11.98 -6.22 -1.18
CA GLU A 99 -12.29 -5.65 0.11
C GLU A 99 -11.92 -6.58 1.27
N ASP A 100 -12.27 -7.87 1.18
CA ASP A 100 -11.97 -8.84 2.24
C ASP A 100 -10.46 -9.08 2.42
N MET A 101 -9.72 -9.12 1.33
CA MET A 101 -8.26 -9.27 1.36
C MET A 101 -7.62 -8.05 2.04
N ILE A 102 -8.02 -6.85 1.62
CA ILE A 102 -7.49 -5.59 2.15
C ILE A 102 -7.86 -5.42 3.62
N ARG A 103 -9.12 -5.72 4.00
CA ARG A 103 -9.57 -5.71 5.39
C ARG A 103 -8.75 -6.68 6.25
N THR A 104 -8.51 -7.89 5.76
CA THR A 104 -7.69 -8.89 6.47
C THR A 104 -6.28 -8.38 6.69
N ILE A 105 -5.63 -7.84 5.65
CA ILE A 105 -4.29 -7.24 5.75
C ILE A 105 -4.27 -6.14 6.81
N LEU A 106 -5.22 -5.20 6.77
CA LEU A 106 -5.28 -4.09 7.73
C LEU A 106 -5.46 -4.56 9.17
N ILE A 107 -6.32 -5.56 9.40
CA ILE A 107 -6.52 -6.15 10.74
C ILE A 107 -5.21 -6.80 11.23
N THR A 108 -4.58 -7.65 10.40
CA THR A 108 -3.31 -8.30 10.76
C THR A 108 -2.22 -7.28 11.08
N MET A 109 -2.09 -6.23 10.26
CA MET A 109 -1.10 -5.17 10.48
C MET A 109 -1.37 -4.38 11.76
N HIS A 110 -2.64 -4.09 12.07
CA HIS A 110 -3.01 -3.46 13.35
C HIS A 110 -2.65 -4.32 14.55
N CYS A 111 -2.92 -5.63 14.50
CA CYS A 111 -2.54 -6.56 15.57
C CYS A 111 -1.02 -6.56 15.76
N LEU A 112 -0.25 -6.71 14.68
CA LEU A 112 1.21 -6.70 14.72
C LEU A 112 1.76 -5.38 15.30
N HIS A 113 1.23 -4.25 14.88
CA HIS A 113 1.63 -2.94 15.42
C HIS A 113 1.33 -2.82 16.91
N PHE A 114 0.15 -3.28 17.35
CA PHE A 114 -0.23 -3.30 18.76
C PHE A 114 0.75 -4.14 19.59
N PHE A 115 1.04 -5.38 19.15
CA PHE A 115 2.00 -6.25 19.85
C PHE A 115 3.41 -5.67 19.87
N LYS A 116 3.87 -5.06 18.78
CA LYS A 116 5.18 -4.40 18.72
C LYS A 116 5.30 -3.26 19.73
N ARG A 117 4.26 -2.42 19.87
CA ARG A 117 4.24 -1.31 20.85
C ARG A 117 4.08 -1.77 22.29
N LYS A 118 3.43 -2.92 22.48
CA LYS A 118 3.13 -3.52 23.79
C LYS A 118 4.01 -4.73 24.07
N SER A 119 5.29 -4.69 23.71
CA SER A 119 6.23 -5.76 24.08
C SER A 119 6.32 -6.00 25.59
N GLU A 120 5.91 -5.01 26.41
CA GLU A 120 5.80 -5.09 27.87
C GLU A 120 4.39 -5.45 28.41
N ALA A 121 3.36 -5.58 27.56
CA ALA A 121 2.00 -5.83 28.06
C ALA A 121 1.79 -7.23 28.65
N SER A 122 2.73 -8.15 28.43
CA SER A 122 2.74 -9.46 29.08
C SER A 122 3.39 -9.42 30.48
N SER A 123 4.09 -8.35 30.85
CA SER A 123 4.92 -8.31 32.07
C SER A 123 4.23 -7.67 33.29
N LYS A 124 2.95 -7.27 33.18
CA LYS A 124 2.17 -6.69 34.29
C LYS A 124 1.02 -7.59 34.79
N SER A 125 1.04 -8.87 34.45
CA SER A 125 0.10 -9.86 35.00
C SER A 125 0.84 -11.10 35.49
N LEU A 126 1.50 -10.98 36.64
CA LEU A 126 1.89 -12.07 37.54
C LEU A 126 2.12 -11.47 38.94
#